data_AF-A0A1M2VCT8-F1
#
_entry.id   AF-A0A1M2VCT8-F1
#
_cell.length_a   1.000
_cell.length_b   1.000
_cell.length_c   1.000
_cell.angle_alpha   90.00
_cell.angle_beta   90.00
_cell.angle_gamma   90.00
#
_symmetry.space_group_name_H-M   'P 1'
#
loop_
_entity.id
_entity.type
_entity.pdbx_description
1 polymer ?
#
loop_
_entity_poly.entity_id
_entity_poly.type
_entity_poly.pdbx_seq_one_letter_code
_entity_poly.pdbx_strand_id
1 'polypeptide(L)'
;MDGAGARPPLFLVFHDDLSSESIHYSHYRTLHILVQWRQELGTTSVDIPWDGGLLPGRYLGVTPPISTNESSIREKEVTTTLMGELQRQGIFESEEEAKTREIVLGRLAALIKKFVRQVSLSRGLSEAAANAAGGKIYTFGSYRLGVHGPGADIDTLCVAPRHVTRDDFFNVLEGMLREMDGVTEVSGVPEAYVPIISTEISGIPIDLLFAQLDLPIIPEDLDLQDDNLLRNLDEKSIRSLNGSRVINEILRLVPNVDVFRTALRCIKLWAQSK
;
A
#
# COMPACT_ATOMS: atom_id res chain seq x y z
N MET A 1 40.98 -38.64 15.38
CA MET A 1 39.92 -38.07 16.22
C MET A 1 40.05 -36.57 16.11
N ASP A 2 39.05 -35.93 15.50
CA ASP A 2 38.44 -34.66 15.92
C ASP A 2 37.69 -34.07 14.72
N GLY A 3 36.40 -34.38 14.69
CA GLY A 3 35.44 -33.86 13.74
C GLY A 3 34.97 -32.48 14.19
N ALA A 4 35.25 -31.46 13.38
CA ALA A 4 34.64 -30.16 13.51
C ALA A 4 33.18 -30.24 13.03
N GLY A 5 32.24 -30.24 13.96
CA GLY A 5 30.81 -30.16 13.69
C GLY A 5 30.43 -28.78 13.14
N ALA A 6 30.25 -28.69 11.82
CA ALA A 6 29.57 -27.56 11.20
C ALA A 6 28.07 -27.65 11.53
N ARG A 7 27.55 -26.65 12.26
CA ARG A 7 26.10 -26.49 12.45
C ARG A 7 25.49 -26.00 11.13
N PRO A 8 24.38 -26.58 10.66
CA PRO A 8 23.73 -26.11 9.44
C PRO A 8 23.08 -24.73 9.68
N PRO A 9 22.89 -23.92 8.63
CA PRO A 9 22.21 -22.63 8.74
C PRO A 9 20.76 -22.84 9.20
N LEU A 10 20.29 -21.99 10.10
CA LEU A 10 18.89 -21.94 10.50
C LEU A 10 18.11 -21.30 9.34
N PHE A 11 17.41 -22.10 8.55
CA PHE A 11 16.46 -21.60 7.56
C PHE A 11 15.10 -21.45 8.22
N LEU A 12 14.56 -20.24 8.22
CA LEU A 12 13.17 -19.97 8.60
C LEU A 12 12.27 -20.33 7.42
N VAL A 13 11.45 -21.37 7.59
CA VAL A 13 10.41 -21.78 6.65
C VAL A 13 9.07 -21.50 7.34
N PHE A 14 8.17 -20.78 6.66
CA PHE A 14 6.85 -20.39 7.16
C PHE A 14 5.80 -20.82 6.13
N HIS A 15 4.73 -21.54 6.52
CA HIS A 15 3.44 -21.69 5.78
C HIS A 15 2.34 -22.37 6.62
N ASP A 16 1.07 -22.09 6.24
CA ASP A 16 -0.19 -22.14 7.02
C ASP A 16 -0.95 -23.48 7.03
N ASP A 17 -1.65 -23.75 8.13
CA ASP A 17 -3.00 -24.34 8.09
C ASP A 17 -3.76 -23.91 9.38
N LEU A 18 -4.84 -23.14 9.22
CA LEU A 18 -5.78 -22.79 10.29
C LEU A 18 -7.16 -23.35 9.93
N SER A 19 -7.36 -24.64 10.19
CA SER A 19 -8.70 -25.24 10.25
C SER A 19 -9.25 -25.17 11.69
N SER A 20 -10.25 -24.30 11.86
CA SER A 20 -11.36 -24.35 12.83
C SER A 20 -11.11 -24.92 14.23
N GLU A 21 -10.79 -24.05 15.19
CA GLU A 21 -11.65 -23.69 16.33
C GLU A 21 -10.79 -22.92 17.34
N SER A 22 -11.30 -21.77 17.79
CA SER A 22 -10.75 -20.96 18.88
C SER A 22 -9.54 -20.10 18.52
N ILE A 23 -9.77 -18.97 17.85
CA ILE A 23 -9.21 -17.64 18.16
C ILE A 23 -10.05 -16.64 17.33
N HIS A 24 -11.09 -16.09 17.97
CA HIS A 24 -11.86 -14.97 17.40
C HIS A 24 -11.08 -13.67 17.68
N TYR A 25 -10.25 -13.22 16.73
CA TYR A 25 -9.74 -11.85 16.73
C TYR A 25 -10.75 -10.93 16.01
N SER A 26 -11.05 -9.77 16.62
CA SER A 26 -12.03 -8.78 16.17
C SER A 26 -11.77 -8.18 14.79
N HIS A 27 -10.61 -8.44 14.18
CA HIS A 27 -10.22 -7.96 12.85
C HIS A 27 -11.19 -8.35 11.72
N TYR A 28 -11.92 -9.45 11.84
CA TYR A 28 -12.85 -9.90 10.78
C TYR A 28 -14.21 -9.20 10.77
N ARG A 29 -14.59 -8.49 11.84
CA ARG A 29 -15.88 -7.75 11.86
C ARG A 29 -15.81 -6.45 11.06
N THR A 30 -14.65 -5.81 11.04
CA THR A 30 -14.39 -4.60 10.24
C THR A 30 -14.24 -4.95 8.75
N LEU A 31 -13.63 -6.10 8.43
CA LEU A 31 -13.66 -6.70 7.08
C LEU A 31 -15.07 -7.05 6.62
N HIS A 32 -15.96 -7.55 7.50
CA HIS A 32 -17.35 -7.82 7.12
C HIS A 32 -18.14 -6.54 6.80
N ILE A 33 -17.91 -5.44 7.53
CA ILE A 33 -18.53 -4.14 7.24
C ILE A 33 -17.96 -3.54 5.94
N LEU A 34 -16.66 -3.69 5.68
CA LEU A 34 -16.02 -3.28 4.42
C LEU A 34 -16.48 -4.12 3.21
N VAL A 35 -16.73 -5.42 3.39
CA VAL A 35 -17.32 -6.28 2.35
C VAL A 35 -18.78 -5.89 2.07
N GLN A 36 -19.54 -5.50 3.09
CA GLN A 36 -20.91 -5.01 2.93
C GLN A 36 -20.95 -3.64 2.21
N TRP A 37 -20.04 -2.72 2.53
CA TRP A 37 -19.91 -1.43 1.83
C TRP A 37 -19.43 -1.59 0.38
N ARG A 38 -18.63 -2.62 0.09
CA ARG A 38 -18.15 -2.96 -1.27
C ARG A 38 -19.25 -3.54 -2.17
N GLN A 39 -20.27 -4.18 -1.60
CA GLN A 39 -21.42 -4.71 -2.36
C GLN A 39 -22.39 -3.61 -2.81
N GLU A 40 -22.44 -2.45 -2.14
CA GLU A 40 -23.32 -1.33 -2.50
C GLU A 40 -22.80 -0.48 -3.68
N LEU A 41 -21.51 -0.62 -4.05
CA LEU A 41 -20.85 0.18 -5.10
C LEU A 41 -20.78 -0.47 -6.48
N GLY A 42 -21.54 -1.55 -6.74
CA GLY A 42 -21.83 -2.02 -8.10
C GLY A 42 -20.60 -2.43 -8.94
N THR A 43 -19.46 -2.71 -8.33
CA THR A 43 -18.30 -3.28 -9.04
C THR A 43 -18.56 -4.77 -9.24
N THR A 44 -18.76 -5.18 -10.49
CA THR A 44 -18.86 -6.59 -10.88
C THR A 44 -17.53 -7.28 -10.58
N SER A 45 -17.52 -8.18 -9.59
CA SER A 45 -16.40 -9.09 -9.41
C SER A 45 -16.39 -10.06 -10.58
N VAL A 46 -15.27 -10.14 -11.28
CA VAL A 46 -14.90 -11.39 -11.93
C VAL A 46 -14.36 -12.25 -10.80
N ASP A 47 -15.22 -13.11 -10.26
CA ASP A 47 -14.80 -14.18 -9.37
C ASP A 47 -13.90 -15.10 -10.20
N ILE A 48 -12.59 -14.99 -10.00
CA ILE A 48 -11.63 -15.95 -10.54
C ILE A 48 -11.62 -17.12 -9.55
N PRO A 49 -12.09 -18.32 -9.94
CA PRO A 49 -11.98 -19.49 -9.09
C PRO A 49 -10.49 -19.79 -8.87
N TRP A 50 -10.09 -19.92 -7.61
CA TRP A 50 -8.82 -20.55 -7.28
C TRP A 50 -8.97 -22.06 -7.46
N ASP A 51 -8.88 -22.52 -8.71
CA ASP A 51 -8.56 -23.91 -8.98
C ASP A 51 -7.08 -24.10 -8.62
N GLY A 52 -6.83 -24.85 -7.55
CA GLY A 52 -5.49 -25.19 -7.04
C GLY A 52 -4.65 -26.06 -7.98
N GLY A 53 -4.56 -25.69 -9.25
CA GLY A 53 -3.76 -26.33 -10.27
C GLY A 53 -3.05 -25.28 -11.12
N LEU A 54 -1.88 -24.82 -10.65
CA LEU A 54 -0.91 -24.21 -11.56
C LEU A 54 -0.61 -25.24 -12.67
N LEU A 55 -0.74 -24.84 -13.93
CA LEU A 55 -0.32 -25.65 -15.07
C LEU A 55 1.13 -26.14 -14.84
N PRO A 56 1.45 -27.41 -15.12
CA PRO A 56 2.79 -27.95 -14.88
C PRO A 56 3.84 -27.09 -15.60
N GLY A 57 4.74 -26.48 -14.81
CA GLY A 57 5.83 -25.64 -15.32
C GLY A 57 5.72 -24.14 -15.01
N ARG A 58 4.71 -23.68 -14.26
CA ARG A 58 4.58 -22.26 -13.89
C ARG A 58 4.78 -22.07 -12.38
N TYR A 59 5.94 -21.56 -11.98
CA TYR A 59 6.25 -21.12 -10.60
C TYR A 59 6.49 -19.61 -10.57
N LEU A 60 6.39 -19.00 -9.40
CA LEU A 60 6.71 -17.57 -9.21
C LEU A 60 8.22 -17.38 -9.13
N GLY A 61 8.73 -16.33 -9.78
CA GLY A 61 10.16 -16.03 -9.86
C GLY A 61 10.83 -16.52 -11.15
N VAL A 62 12.15 -16.30 -11.26
CA VAL A 62 12.96 -16.63 -12.45
C VAL A 62 13.64 -18.00 -12.36
N THR A 63 13.55 -18.68 -11.21
CA THR A 63 14.12 -20.01 -10.97
C THR A 63 13.12 -20.92 -10.24
N PRO A 64 13.20 -22.25 -10.40
CA PRO A 64 12.32 -23.17 -9.68
C PRO A 64 12.41 -23.01 -8.16
N PRO A 65 11.35 -23.35 -7.40
CA PRO A 65 11.41 -23.34 -5.95
C PRO A 65 12.47 -24.33 -5.44
N ILE A 66 13.20 -23.95 -4.39
CA ILE A 66 14.20 -24.81 -3.74
C ILE A 66 13.53 -26.04 -3.12
N SER A 67 12.34 -25.84 -2.56
CA SER A 67 11.51 -26.87 -1.93
C SER A 67 10.05 -26.49 -2.08
N THR A 68 9.19 -27.49 -2.26
CA THR A 68 7.73 -27.36 -2.20
C THR A 68 7.15 -28.15 -1.04
N ASN A 69 7.99 -28.54 -0.06
CA ASN A 69 7.55 -29.27 1.12
C ASN A 69 6.73 -28.34 2.03
N GLU A 70 5.67 -28.90 2.60
CA GLU A 70 4.86 -28.24 3.62
C GLU A 70 5.60 -28.11 4.96
N SER A 71 5.19 -27.12 5.76
CA SER A 71 5.68 -26.92 7.12
C SER A 71 5.37 -28.14 8.00
N SER A 72 6.38 -28.65 8.67
CA SER A 72 6.23 -29.63 9.73
C SER A 72 5.48 -29.07 10.94
N ILE A 73 4.93 -29.96 11.77
CA ILE A 73 4.24 -29.58 13.02
C ILE A 73 5.13 -28.69 13.90
N ARG A 74 6.41 -29.05 14.02
CA ARG A 74 7.40 -28.29 14.80
C ARG A 74 7.62 -26.88 14.25
N GLU A 75 7.66 -26.69 12.93
CA GLU A 75 7.82 -25.36 12.31
C GLU A 75 6.60 -24.48 12.55
N LYS A 76 5.40 -25.08 12.54
CA LYS A 76 4.15 -24.38 12.89
C LYS A 76 4.17 -23.91 14.36
N GLU A 77 4.60 -24.77 15.29
CA GLU A 77 4.77 -24.40 16.70
C GLU A 77 5.76 -23.23 16.88
N VAL A 78 6.91 -23.28 16.19
CA VAL A 78 7.90 -22.20 16.21
C VAL A 78 7.31 -20.90 15.64
N THR A 79 6.52 -20.99 14.58
CA THR A 79 5.82 -19.84 14.00
C THR A 79 4.87 -19.19 15.00
N THR A 80 4.12 -19.98 15.78
CA THR A 80 3.27 -19.45 16.86
C THR A 80 4.11 -18.69 17.91
N THR A 81 5.26 -19.24 18.30
CA THR A 81 6.14 -18.54 19.26
C THR A 81 6.72 -17.24 18.71
N LEU A 82 7.06 -17.21 17.42
CA LEU A 82 7.49 -15.99 16.73
C LEU A 82 6.39 -14.94 16.73
N MET A 83 5.16 -15.32 16.38
CA MET A 83 4.01 -14.40 16.38
C MET A 83 3.79 -13.79 17.77
N GLY A 84 3.92 -14.59 18.83
CA GLY A 84 3.85 -14.09 20.20
C GLY A 84 4.96 -13.10 20.53
N GLU A 85 6.17 -13.28 20.00
CA GLU A 85 7.26 -12.31 20.17
C GLU A 85 7.00 -11.02 19.40
N LEU A 86 6.58 -11.10 18.14
CA LEU A 86 6.22 -9.93 17.33
C LEU A 86 5.14 -9.08 18.02
N GLN A 87 4.13 -9.72 18.62
CA GLN A 87 3.11 -9.04 19.41
C GLN A 87 3.67 -8.36 20.66
N ARG A 88 4.54 -9.04 21.42
CA ARG A 88 5.19 -8.46 22.60
C ARG A 88 6.03 -7.23 22.27
N GLN A 89 6.61 -7.20 21.07
CA GLN A 89 7.41 -6.08 20.58
C GLN A 89 6.56 -4.91 20.07
N GLY A 90 5.22 -5.02 20.10
CA GLY A 90 4.32 -3.92 19.79
C GLY A 90 4.34 -3.49 18.31
N ILE A 91 4.68 -4.39 17.39
CA ILE A 91 4.86 -4.02 15.96
C ILE A 91 3.55 -3.95 15.17
N PHE A 92 2.43 -4.30 15.80
CA PHE A 92 1.10 -4.26 15.19
C PHE A 92 0.36 -3.01 15.67
N GLU A 93 -0.27 -2.30 14.74
CA GLU A 93 -1.11 -1.15 15.07
C GLU A 93 -2.40 -1.58 15.79
N SER A 94 -3.01 -0.63 16.51
CA SER A 94 -4.32 -0.86 17.13
C SER A 94 -5.46 -0.70 16.11
N GLU A 95 -6.63 -1.23 16.44
CA GLU A 95 -7.83 -1.10 15.60
C GLU A 95 -8.28 0.36 15.48
N GLU A 96 -8.10 1.15 16.54
CA GLU A 96 -8.40 2.58 16.56
C GLU A 96 -7.48 3.38 15.62
N GLU A 97 -6.19 3.05 15.62
CA GLU A 97 -5.21 3.69 14.72
C GLU A 97 -5.51 3.32 13.27
N ALA A 98 -5.77 2.04 12.98
CA ALA A 98 -6.16 1.58 11.65
C ALA A 98 -7.40 2.33 11.12
N LYS A 99 -8.45 2.44 11.94
CA LYS A 99 -9.67 3.19 11.59
C LYS A 99 -9.39 4.68 11.36
N THR A 100 -8.50 5.28 12.15
CA THR A 100 -8.11 6.68 11.98
C THR A 100 -7.40 6.89 10.64
N ARG A 101 -6.49 5.98 10.25
CA ARG A 101 -5.82 6.00 8.94
C ARG A 101 -6.82 5.91 7.78
N GLU A 102 -7.82 5.05 7.88
CA GLU A 102 -8.88 4.94 6.85
C GLU A 102 -9.68 6.23 6.69
N ILE A 103 -10.10 6.85 7.80
CA ILE A 103 -10.82 8.13 7.78
C ILE A 103 -9.96 9.22 7.15
N VAL A 104 -8.69 9.30 7.55
CA VAL A 104 -7.72 10.27 7.02
C VAL A 104 -7.54 10.11 5.51
N LEU A 105 -7.36 8.88 5.01
CA LEU A 105 -7.24 8.60 3.57
C LEU A 105 -8.51 8.96 2.80
N GLY A 106 -9.69 8.69 3.33
CA GLY A 106 -10.96 9.08 2.72
C GLY A 106 -11.11 10.60 2.60
N ARG A 107 -10.73 11.34 3.65
CA ARG A 107 -10.75 12.81 3.64
C ARG A 107 -9.73 13.39 2.66
N LEU A 108 -8.52 12.82 2.63
CA LEU A 108 -7.47 13.22 1.68
C LEU A 108 -7.89 12.95 0.23
N ALA A 109 -8.50 11.80 -0.06
CA ALA A 109 -9.02 11.48 -1.40
C ALA A 109 -10.08 12.52 -1.86
N ALA A 110 -10.97 12.93 -0.96
CA ALA A 110 -11.94 13.99 -1.25
C ALA A 110 -11.27 15.34 -1.49
N LEU A 111 -10.21 15.68 -0.75
CA LEU A 111 -9.43 16.89 -0.95
C LEU A 111 -8.75 16.91 -2.32
N ILE A 112 -8.14 15.79 -2.74
CA ILE A 112 -7.50 15.67 -4.07
C ILE A 112 -8.50 15.92 -5.20
N LYS A 113 -9.72 15.38 -5.12
CA LYS A 113 -10.77 15.65 -6.12
C LYS A 113 -11.15 17.14 -6.16
N LYS A 114 -11.24 17.80 -5.00
CA LYS A 114 -11.49 19.26 -4.93
C LYS A 114 -10.33 20.06 -5.54
N PHE A 115 -9.09 19.67 -5.25
CA PHE A 115 -7.88 20.26 -5.79
C PHE A 115 -7.87 20.19 -7.33
N VAL A 116 -8.07 18.99 -7.89
CA VAL A 116 -8.11 18.80 -9.36
C VAL A 116 -9.24 19.63 -9.98
N ARG A 117 -10.43 19.66 -9.36
CA ARG A 117 -11.55 20.49 -9.83
C ARG A 117 -11.19 21.98 -9.81
N GLN A 118 -10.59 22.48 -8.73
CA GLN A 118 -10.20 23.90 -8.61
C GLN A 118 -9.17 24.30 -9.67
N VAL A 119 -8.15 23.48 -9.88
CA VAL A 119 -7.16 23.72 -10.95
C VAL A 119 -7.83 23.66 -12.31
N SER A 120 -8.70 22.69 -12.56
CA SER A 120 -9.44 22.54 -13.83
C SER A 120 -10.24 23.81 -14.17
N LEU A 121 -10.99 24.37 -13.21
CA LEU A 121 -11.74 25.61 -13.40
C LEU A 121 -10.81 26.80 -13.68
N SER A 122 -9.67 26.89 -12.97
CA SER A 122 -8.69 27.96 -13.20
C SER A 122 -8.05 27.92 -14.60
N ARG A 123 -8.02 26.75 -15.23
CA ARG A 123 -7.57 26.54 -16.61
C ARG A 123 -8.69 26.76 -17.65
N GLY A 124 -9.87 27.22 -17.23
CA GLY A 124 -10.99 27.55 -18.12
C GLY A 124 -11.84 26.35 -18.56
N LEU A 125 -11.71 25.19 -17.92
CA LEU A 125 -12.61 24.07 -18.17
C LEU A 125 -14.02 24.40 -17.67
N SER A 126 -15.04 23.85 -18.33
CA SER A 126 -16.43 23.96 -17.86
C SER A 126 -16.62 23.25 -16.52
N GLU A 127 -17.64 23.64 -15.76
CA GLU A 127 -18.08 22.94 -14.53
C GLU A 127 -18.17 21.42 -14.73
N ALA A 128 -18.80 20.98 -15.83
CA ALA A 128 -18.94 19.58 -16.15
C ALA A 128 -17.59 18.88 -16.38
N ALA A 129 -16.68 19.50 -17.15
CA ALA A 129 -15.36 18.95 -17.40
C ALA A 129 -14.48 18.95 -16.14
N ALA A 130 -14.57 19.99 -15.30
CA ALA A 130 -13.85 20.08 -14.04
C ALA A 130 -14.32 19.02 -13.02
N ASN A 131 -15.63 18.76 -12.97
CA ASN A 131 -16.19 17.69 -12.14
C ASN A 131 -15.80 16.30 -12.66
N ALA A 132 -15.67 16.15 -13.98
CA ALA A 132 -15.27 14.89 -14.61
C ALA A 132 -13.75 14.65 -14.60
N ALA A 133 -12.92 15.66 -14.34
CA ALA A 133 -11.45 15.56 -14.39
C ALA A 133 -10.86 14.50 -13.44
N GLY A 134 -11.56 14.21 -12.33
CA GLY A 134 -11.21 13.14 -11.40
C GLY A 134 -10.09 13.53 -10.45
N GLY A 135 -9.13 12.62 -10.27
CA GLY A 135 -8.05 12.70 -9.29
C GLY A 135 -8.14 11.55 -8.30
N LYS A 136 -7.03 10.88 -8.05
CA LYS A 136 -7.02 9.65 -7.24
C LYS A 136 -5.74 9.56 -6.41
N ILE A 137 -5.87 8.95 -5.23
CA ILE A 137 -4.72 8.60 -4.39
C ILE A 137 -4.43 7.11 -4.45
N TYR A 138 -3.16 6.75 -4.35
CA TYR A 138 -2.70 5.36 -4.23
C TYR A 138 -1.74 5.27 -3.07
N THR A 139 -1.99 4.36 -2.14
CA THR A 139 -1.01 4.08 -1.08
C THR A 139 0.10 3.17 -1.62
N PHE A 140 1.31 3.36 -1.10
CA PHE A 140 2.44 2.46 -1.35
C PHE A 140 3.20 2.22 -0.02
N GLY A 141 4.44 1.76 -0.11
CA GLY A 141 5.29 1.54 1.05
C GLY A 141 4.77 0.50 2.03
N SER A 142 5.17 0.63 3.31
CA SER A 142 4.83 -0.37 4.33
C SER A 142 3.35 -0.46 4.65
N TYR A 143 2.62 0.67 4.54
CA TYR A 143 1.17 0.68 4.75
C TYR A 143 0.46 -0.18 3.71
N ARG A 144 0.77 0.03 2.42
CA ARG A 144 0.19 -0.77 1.33
C ARG A 144 0.59 -2.24 1.41
N LEU A 145 1.81 -2.54 1.86
CA LEU A 145 2.27 -3.91 2.08
C LEU A 145 1.58 -4.58 3.28
N GLY A 146 0.97 -3.82 4.19
CA GLY A 146 0.37 -4.35 5.43
C GLY A 146 1.42 -4.77 6.48
N VAL A 147 2.60 -4.15 6.44
CA VAL A 147 3.73 -4.41 7.36
C VAL A 147 4.14 -3.17 8.14
N HIS A 148 3.32 -2.13 8.15
CA HIS A 148 3.49 -0.96 8.99
C HIS A 148 3.22 -1.29 10.47
N GLY A 149 3.83 -0.50 11.34
CA GLY A 149 3.61 -0.55 12.78
C GLY A 149 3.00 0.76 13.30
N PRO A 150 2.78 0.85 14.62
CA PRO A 150 2.27 2.07 15.25
C PRO A 150 3.12 3.29 14.91
N GLY A 151 2.48 4.42 14.63
CA GLY A 151 3.16 5.68 14.34
C GLY A 151 3.90 5.73 13.00
N ALA A 152 3.81 4.69 12.15
CA ALA A 152 4.35 4.74 10.80
C ALA A 152 3.61 5.80 9.96
N ASP A 153 4.29 6.34 8.97
CA ASP A 153 3.72 7.19 7.93
C ASP A 153 2.86 6.41 6.93
N ILE A 154 2.03 7.15 6.19
CA ILE A 154 1.33 6.64 5.01
C ILE A 154 1.93 7.27 3.75
N ASP A 155 2.78 6.48 3.09
CA ASP A 155 3.23 6.73 1.73
C ASP A 155 2.05 6.77 0.75
N THR A 156 1.79 7.93 0.14
CA THR A 156 0.63 8.17 -0.72
C THR A 156 1.02 8.91 -2.01
N LEU A 157 0.51 8.43 -3.14
CA LEU A 157 0.69 9.04 -4.45
C LEU A 157 -0.60 9.73 -4.90
N CYS A 158 -0.54 11.03 -5.15
CA CYS A 158 -1.57 11.80 -5.84
C CYS A 158 -1.40 11.70 -7.36
N VAL A 159 -2.41 11.17 -8.04
CA VAL A 159 -2.46 11.05 -9.51
C VAL A 159 -3.47 12.04 -10.06
N ALA A 160 -3.04 12.88 -10.99
CA ALA A 160 -3.82 13.97 -11.56
C ALA A 160 -3.74 14.00 -13.10
N PRO A 161 -4.73 14.60 -13.80
CA PRO A 161 -4.75 14.68 -15.25
C PRO A 161 -3.72 15.69 -15.79
N ARG A 162 -3.46 15.65 -17.09
CA ARG A 162 -2.36 16.37 -17.76
C ARG A 162 -2.36 17.89 -17.63
N HIS A 163 -3.49 18.51 -17.30
CA HIS A 163 -3.60 19.96 -17.11
C HIS A 163 -3.31 20.40 -15.67
N VAL A 164 -3.19 19.45 -14.73
CA VAL A 164 -2.81 19.71 -13.33
C VAL A 164 -1.33 19.46 -13.19
N THR A 165 -0.57 20.50 -12.89
CA THR A 165 0.90 20.46 -12.88
C THR A 165 1.45 20.23 -11.48
N ARG A 166 2.75 19.93 -11.40
CA ARG A 166 3.46 19.84 -10.14
C ARG A 166 3.53 21.19 -9.42
N ASP A 167 3.56 22.30 -10.15
CA ASP A 167 3.47 23.62 -9.55
C ASP A 167 2.11 23.83 -8.89
N ASP A 168 1.02 23.32 -9.48
CA ASP A 168 -0.30 23.35 -8.85
C ASP A 168 -0.35 22.49 -7.58
N PHE A 169 0.35 21.35 -7.56
CA PHE A 169 0.49 20.49 -6.38
C PHE A 169 1.12 21.25 -5.19
N PHE A 170 2.20 22.02 -5.41
CA PHE A 170 2.81 22.80 -4.33
C PHE A 170 2.11 24.13 -4.04
N ASN A 171 1.58 24.83 -5.05
CA ASN A 171 1.01 26.16 -4.86
C ASN A 171 -0.47 26.14 -4.44
N VAL A 172 -1.22 25.10 -4.80
CA VAL A 172 -2.67 24.99 -4.53
C VAL A 172 -2.94 23.93 -3.48
N LEU A 173 -2.53 22.68 -3.70
CA LEU A 173 -2.87 21.59 -2.77
C LEU A 173 -2.23 21.80 -1.39
N GLU A 174 -1.00 22.29 -1.33
CA GLU A 174 -0.33 22.60 -0.04
C GLU A 174 -1.12 23.61 0.79
N GLY A 175 -1.68 24.65 0.16
CA GLY A 175 -2.57 25.62 0.82
C GLY A 175 -3.87 24.96 1.29
N MET A 176 -4.48 24.14 0.45
CA MET A 176 -5.71 23.40 0.80
C MET A 176 -5.51 22.42 1.95
N LEU A 177 -4.33 21.79 2.06
CA LEU A 177 -3.96 20.93 3.18
C LEU A 177 -3.86 21.73 4.49
N ARG A 178 -3.27 22.93 4.47
CA ARG A 178 -3.16 23.79 5.66
C ARG A 178 -4.53 24.23 6.20
N GLU A 179 -5.52 24.36 5.32
CA GLU A 179 -6.89 24.74 5.70
C GLU A 179 -7.75 23.54 6.15
N MET A 180 -7.23 22.32 6.05
CA MET A 180 -7.98 21.11 6.37
C MET A 180 -8.02 20.85 7.88
N ASP A 181 -9.22 20.59 8.42
CA ASP A 181 -9.39 20.34 9.85
C ASP A 181 -8.51 19.18 10.37
N GLY A 182 -7.85 19.42 11.50
CA GLY A 182 -6.98 18.42 12.14
C GLY A 182 -5.62 18.25 11.46
N VAL A 183 -5.26 19.09 10.50
CA VAL A 183 -3.88 19.19 10.01
C VAL A 183 -3.04 20.01 10.98
N THR A 184 -1.90 19.46 11.40
CA THR A 184 -0.96 20.08 12.36
C THR A 184 0.32 20.55 11.68
N GLU A 185 0.74 19.87 10.61
CA GLU A 185 1.95 20.19 9.85
C GLU A 185 1.73 20.01 8.34
N VAL A 186 2.33 20.89 7.53
CA VAL A 186 2.42 20.77 6.06
C VAL A 186 3.75 21.35 5.60
N SER A 187 4.57 20.52 4.96
CA SER A 187 5.89 20.88 4.45
C SER A 187 6.12 20.31 3.05
N GLY A 188 6.24 21.20 2.05
CA GLY A 188 6.56 20.84 0.67
C GLY A 188 8.06 20.93 0.39
N VAL A 189 8.61 19.93 -0.32
CA VAL A 189 10.01 19.90 -0.78
C VAL A 189 10.06 19.69 -2.31
N PRO A 190 9.92 20.76 -3.13
CA PRO A 190 9.88 20.67 -4.59
C PRO A 190 11.20 20.21 -5.23
N GLU A 191 12.32 20.50 -4.58
CA GLU A 191 13.68 20.28 -5.08
C GLU A 191 14.24 18.89 -4.74
N ALA A 192 13.48 18.05 -4.04
CA ALA A 192 13.89 16.68 -3.73
C ALA A 192 14.00 15.82 -5.01
N TYR A 193 14.77 14.73 -4.91
CA TYR A 193 14.92 13.75 -6.01
C TYR A 193 13.55 13.20 -6.48
N VAL A 194 12.66 12.97 -5.52
CA VAL A 194 11.22 12.77 -5.72
C VAL A 194 10.50 13.86 -4.93
N PRO A 195 9.89 14.86 -5.60
CA PRO A 195 9.21 15.95 -4.91
C PRO A 195 8.04 15.44 -4.07
N ILE A 196 7.90 16.01 -2.87
CA ILE A 196 7.01 15.48 -1.82
C ILE A 196 6.38 16.62 -1.01
N ILE A 197 5.14 16.43 -0.57
CA ILE A 197 4.54 17.19 0.53
C ILE A 197 4.34 16.22 1.70
N SER A 198 5.00 16.48 2.82
CA SER A 198 4.76 15.77 4.07
C SER A 198 3.75 16.54 4.91
N THR A 199 2.77 15.85 5.48
CA THR A 199 1.73 16.45 6.31
C THR A 199 1.31 15.51 7.43
N GLU A 200 0.85 16.07 8.55
CA GLU A 200 0.23 15.29 9.62
C GLU A 200 -1.26 15.64 9.70
N ILE A 201 -2.13 14.64 9.50
CA ILE A 201 -3.59 14.80 9.53
C ILE A 201 -4.16 13.94 10.65
N SER A 202 -4.75 14.57 11.66
CA SER A 202 -5.33 13.90 12.83
C SER A 202 -4.33 12.98 13.54
N GLY A 203 -3.06 13.41 13.63
CA GLY A 203 -1.96 12.65 14.24
C GLY A 203 -1.39 11.53 13.36
N ILE A 204 -1.81 11.42 12.10
CA ILE A 204 -1.29 10.44 11.14
C ILE A 204 -0.34 11.16 10.16
N PRO A 205 0.96 10.81 10.15
CA PRO A 205 1.90 11.32 9.16
C PRO A 205 1.58 10.74 7.77
N ILE A 206 1.61 11.60 6.76
CA ILE A 206 1.35 11.27 5.35
C ILE A 206 2.42 11.90 4.49
N ASP A 207 3.02 11.08 3.65
CA ASP A 207 4.00 11.49 2.66
C ASP A 207 3.34 11.46 1.28
N LEU A 208 3.16 12.63 0.69
CA LEU A 208 2.38 12.83 -0.52
C LEU A 208 3.30 13.07 -1.72
N LEU A 209 3.35 12.10 -2.63
CA LEU A 209 4.00 12.23 -3.93
C LEU A 209 3.00 12.68 -4.99
N PHE A 210 3.52 13.17 -6.12
CA PHE A 210 2.70 13.61 -7.23
C PHE A 210 3.12 12.98 -8.56
N ALA A 211 2.14 12.53 -9.34
CA ALA A 211 2.30 12.13 -10.73
C ALA A 211 1.20 12.78 -11.60
N GLN A 212 1.65 13.48 -12.63
CA GLN A 212 0.80 13.99 -13.69
C GLN A 212 0.76 12.93 -14.81
N LEU A 213 -0.42 12.42 -15.15
CA LEU A 213 -0.57 11.48 -16.27
C LEU A 213 -0.95 12.23 -17.55
N ASP A 214 -0.53 11.73 -18.71
CA ASP A 214 -0.97 12.23 -20.03
C ASP A 214 -2.40 11.77 -20.37
N LEU A 215 -3.33 12.02 -19.45
CA LEU A 215 -4.75 11.73 -19.56
C LEU A 215 -5.56 13.01 -19.30
N PRO A 216 -6.65 13.27 -20.05
CA PRO A 216 -7.52 14.42 -19.78
C PRO A 216 -8.35 14.27 -18.51
N ILE A 217 -8.63 13.03 -18.12
CA ILE A 217 -9.45 12.64 -16.97
C ILE A 217 -8.75 11.47 -16.30
N ILE A 218 -8.83 11.38 -14.97
CA ILE A 218 -8.38 10.21 -14.20
C ILE A 218 -9.59 9.31 -13.89
N PRO A 219 -9.71 8.11 -14.50
CA PRO A 219 -10.78 7.17 -14.21
C PRO A 219 -10.72 6.61 -12.78
N GLU A 220 -11.88 6.28 -12.20
CA GLU A 220 -11.95 5.64 -10.88
C GLU A 220 -11.35 4.23 -10.88
N ASP A 221 -11.46 3.50 -11.99
CA ASP A 221 -10.94 2.16 -12.22
C ASP A 221 -9.51 2.13 -12.78
N LEU A 222 -8.83 3.29 -12.83
CA LEU A 222 -7.44 3.37 -13.30
C LEU A 222 -6.54 2.38 -12.54
N ASP A 223 -5.84 1.54 -13.31
CA ASP A 223 -4.81 0.61 -12.83
C ASP A 223 -3.43 1.13 -13.22
N LEU A 224 -2.58 1.38 -12.23
CA LEU A 224 -1.23 1.88 -12.43
C LEU A 224 -0.26 0.84 -12.99
N GLN A 225 -0.67 -0.41 -13.22
CA GLN A 225 0.20 -1.44 -13.80
C GLN A 225 0.39 -1.33 -15.32
N ASP A 226 -0.50 -0.63 -16.03
CA ASP A 226 -0.35 -0.47 -17.47
C ASP A 226 0.91 0.36 -17.79
N ASP A 227 1.90 -0.23 -18.48
CA ASP A 227 3.13 0.44 -18.92
C ASP A 227 2.84 1.60 -19.89
N ASN A 228 1.69 1.59 -20.57
CA ASN A 228 1.30 2.68 -21.46
C ASN A 228 1.12 4.01 -20.70
N LEU A 229 0.81 3.96 -19.40
CA LEU A 229 0.68 5.14 -18.55
C LEU A 229 2.00 5.88 -18.35
N LEU A 230 3.14 5.21 -18.58
CA LEU A 230 4.47 5.80 -18.41
C LEU A 230 4.93 6.61 -19.64
N ARG A 231 4.16 6.57 -20.73
CA ARG A 231 4.49 7.31 -21.96
C ARG A 231 4.31 8.81 -21.72
N ASN A 232 5.21 9.62 -22.29
CA ASN A 232 5.21 11.09 -22.22
C ASN A 232 5.28 11.68 -20.79
N LEU A 233 5.66 10.89 -19.78
CA LEU A 233 5.81 11.39 -18.42
C LEU A 233 7.21 11.96 -18.18
N ASP A 234 7.28 13.00 -17.35
CA ASP A 234 8.55 13.49 -16.84
C ASP A 234 9.18 12.52 -15.83
N GLU A 235 10.51 12.56 -15.70
CA GLU A 235 11.24 11.63 -14.81
C GLU A 235 10.74 11.64 -13.37
N LYS A 236 10.32 12.80 -12.85
CA LYS A 236 9.83 12.90 -11.47
C LYS A 236 8.49 12.17 -11.33
N SER A 237 7.58 12.29 -12.30
CA SER A 237 6.33 11.52 -12.31
C SER A 237 6.55 10.01 -12.41
N ILE A 238 7.51 9.57 -13.25
CA ILE A 238 7.87 8.15 -13.35
C ILE A 238 8.39 7.63 -12.00
N ARG A 239 9.28 8.37 -11.33
CA ARG A 239 9.80 8.00 -10.02
C ARG A 239 8.68 7.92 -8.97
N SER A 240 7.74 8.86 -8.96
CA SER A 240 6.59 8.85 -8.06
C SER A 240 5.69 7.63 -8.27
N LEU A 241 5.45 7.23 -9.53
CA LEU A 241 4.63 6.07 -9.88
C LEU A 241 5.28 4.73 -9.49
N ASN A 242 6.60 4.64 -9.54
CA ASN A 242 7.33 3.40 -9.27
C ASN A 242 7.03 2.83 -7.89
N GLY A 243 6.85 3.68 -6.87
CA GLY A 243 6.49 3.23 -5.51
C GLY A 243 5.25 2.33 -5.52
N SER A 244 4.14 2.82 -6.08
CA SER A 244 2.90 2.04 -6.16
C SER A 244 3.01 0.82 -7.08
N ARG A 245 3.70 0.95 -8.24
CA ARG A 245 3.87 -0.15 -9.20
C ARG A 245 4.66 -1.32 -8.61
N VAL A 246 5.79 -1.03 -7.95
CA VAL A 246 6.68 -2.03 -7.34
C VAL A 246 5.98 -2.80 -6.24
N ILE A 247 5.25 -2.12 -5.35
CA ILE A 247 4.56 -2.81 -4.24
C ILE A 247 3.51 -3.79 -4.77
N ASN A 248 2.73 -3.37 -5.76
CA ASN A 248 1.71 -4.24 -6.36
C ASN A 248 2.36 -5.45 -7.08
N GLU A 249 3.51 -5.27 -7.74
CA GLU A 249 4.26 -6.40 -8.32
C GLU A 249 4.84 -7.34 -7.26
N ILE A 250 5.38 -6.82 -6.15
CA ILE A 250 5.83 -7.66 -5.02
C ILE A 250 4.68 -8.54 -4.53
N LEU A 251 3.50 -7.96 -4.29
CA LEU A 251 2.33 -8.70 -3.79
C LEU A 251 1.82 -9.75 -4.80
N ARG A 252 1.99 -9.51 -6.10
CA ARG A 252 1.65 -10.47 -7.17
C ARG A 252 2.67 -11.61 -7.28
N LEU A 253 3.92 -11.36 -6.92
CA LEU A 253 5.04 -12.30 -7.09
C LEU A 253 5.29 -13.18 -5.86
N VAL A 254 4.55 -13.00 -4.77
CA VAL A 254 4.66 -13.85 -3.58
C VAL A 254 3.59 -14.96 -3.59
N PRO A 255 3.94 -16.21 -3.26
CA PRO A 255 3.00 -17.33 -3.29
C PRO A 255 1.95 -17.27 -2.18
N ASN A 256 2.29 -16.67 -1.02
CA ASN A 256 1.39 -16.44 0.09
C ASN A 256 1.73 -15.08 0.72
N VAL A 257 0.77 -14.16 0.67
CA VAL A 257 0.94 -12.78 1.12
C VAL A 257 1.07 -12.67 2.64
N ASP A 258 0.33 -13.46 3.40
CA ASP A 258 0.30 -13.37 4.87
C ASP A 258 1.60 -13.91 5.50
N VAL A 259 2.13 -15.00 4.94
CA VAL A 259 3.46 -15.50 5.27
C VAL A 259 4.53 -14.47 4.92
N PHE A 260 4.46 -13.88 3.73
CA PHE A 260 5.40 -12.84 3.31
C PHE A 260 5.38 -11.64 4.28
N ARG A 261 4.19 -11.17 4.67
CA ARG A 261 4.03 -10.06 5.63
C ARG A 261 4.64 -10.39 6.99
N THR A 262 4.38 -11.59 7.49
CA THR A 262 4.91 -12.05 8.79
C THR A 262 6.44 -12.11 8.77
N ALA A 263 7.01 -12.73 7.73
CA ALA A 263 8.46 -12.79 7.55
C ALA A 263 9.07 -11.38 7.42
N LEU A 264 8.46 -10.51 6.60
CA LEU A 264 8.95 -9.14 6.41
C LEU A 264 8.89 -8.32 7.70
N ARG A 265 7.82 -8.44 8.50
CA ARG A 265 7.74 -7.83 9.84
C ARG A 265 8.89 -8.28 10.74
N CYS A 266 9.17 -9.58 10.78
CA CYS A 266 10.29 -10.13 11.54
C CYS A 266 11.64 -9.57 11.08
N ILE A 267 11.89 -9.54 9.77
CA ILE A 267 13.15 -9.02 9.20
C ILE A 267 13.30 -7.52 9.46
N LYS A 268 12.22 -6.74 9.34
CA LYS A 268 12.22 -5.30 9.66
C LYS A 268 12.60 -5.06 11.12
N LEU A 269 11.95 -5.75 12.05
CA LEU A 269 12.25 -5.66 13.48
C LEU A 269 13.71 -6.04 13.77
N TRP A 270 14.19 -7.13 13.19
CA TRP A 270 15.58 -7.57 13.33
C TRP A 270 16.57 -6.53 12.82
N ALA A 271 16.32 -5.95 11.64
CA ALA A 271 17.21 -4.96 11.03
C ALA A 271 17.25 -3.65 11.83
N GLN A 272 16.15 -3.26 12.47
CA GLN A 272 16.08 -2.07 13.33
C GLN A 272 16.74 -2.29 14.70
N SER A 273 16.84 -3.54 15.14
CA SER A 273 17.45 -3.93 16.43
C SER A 273 18.96 -4.17 16.33
N LYS A 274 19.57 -3.84 15.19
CA LYS A 274 20.97 -4.08 14.84
C LYS A 274 21.81 -2.81 14.87
#